data_AF-A0A4R2GX42-F1
#
_entry.id   AF-A0A4R2GX42-F1
#
_cell.length_a   1.000
_cell.length_b   1.000
_cell.length_c   1.000
_cell.angle_alpha   90.00
_cell.angle_beta   90.00
_cell.angle_gamma   90.00
#
_symmetry.space_group_name_H-M   'P 1'
#
loop_
_entity.id
_entity.type
_entity.pdbx_description
1 polymer ?
#
loop_
_entity_poly.entity_id
_entity_poly.type
_entity_poly.pdbx_seq_one_letter_code
_entity_poly.pdbx_strand_id
1 'polypeptide(L)'
;MAVKKKTLSFDEDLWAAVERRAREAETTPSAYVNELVARSERLYRGLQAVSDWESEHGALTADQLDWADRALADAQREAADDEPADSGGSSNA
;
A
#
# COMPACT_ATOMS: atom_id res chain seq x y z
N MET A 1 3.58 18.47 -4.84
CA MET A 1 3.46 18.44 -3.37
C MET A 1 4.66 19.13 -2.74
N ALA A 2 4.48 19.81 -1.61
CA ALA A 2 5.59 20.34 -0.83
C ALA A 2 6.31 19.20 -0.09
N VAL A 3 7.64 19.10 -0.23
CA VAL A 3 8.46 18.07 0.41
C VAL A 3 9.25 18.69 1.56
N LYS A 4 9.26 18.05 2.73
CA LYS A 4 10.02 18.49 3.90
C LYS A 4 11.19 17.54 4.14
N LYS A 5 12.43 18.04 4.01
CA LYS A 5 13.63 17.25 4.31
C LYS A 5 13.80 17.08 5.81
N LYS A 6 14.11 15.86 6.22
CA LYS A 6 14.38 15.46 7.61
C LYS A 6 15.58 14.53 7.63
N THR A 7 16.44 14.70 8.63
CA THR A 7 17.57 13.80 8.89
C THR A 7 17.10 12.75 9.88
N LEU A 8 17.33 11.48 9.54
CA LEU A 8 16.99 10.32 10.36
C LEU A 8 18.22 9.42 10.43
N SER A 9 18.43 8.79 11.58
CA SER A 9 19.45 7.76 11.76
C SER A 9 18.81 6.39 11.60
N PHE A 10 19.51 5.49 10.91
CA PHE A 10 19.09 4.10 10.73
C PHE A 10 20.19 3.19 11.27
N ASP A 11 19.79 2.04 11.80
CA ASP A 11 20.73 0.95 12.07
C ASP A 11 21.37 0.51 10.75
N GLU A 12 22.64 0.14 10.79
CA GLU A 12 23.43 -0.20 9.60
C GLU A 12 22.82 -1.36 8.82
N ASP A 13 22.47 -2.45 9.51
CA ASP A 13 21.85 -3.63 8.91
C ASP A 13 20.47 -3.31 8.29
N LEU A 14 19.71 -2.41 8.92
CA LEU A 14 18.41 -1.96 8.41
C LEU A 14 18.60 -1.14 7.13
N TRP A 15 19.57 -0.23 7.12
CA TRP A 15 19.86 0.59 5.94
C TRP A 15 20.33 -0.28 4.76
N ALA A 16 21.18 -1.27 5.01
CA ALA A 16 21.59 -2.25 3.99
C ALA A 16 20.39 -3.02 3.41
N ALA A 17 19.41 -3.37 4.25
CA ALA A 17 18.18 -4.00 3.78
C ALA A 17 17.31 -3.05 2.94
N VAL A 18 17.22 -1.76 3.31
CA VAL A 18 16.54 -0.73 2.54
C VAL A 18 17.17 -0.55 1.17
N GLU A 19 18.50 -0.44 1.08
CA GLU A 19 19.21 -0.28 -0.19
C GLU A 19 18.99 -1.47 -1.12
N ARG A 20 19.04 -2.69 -0.58
CA ARG A 20 18.76 -3.91 -1.35
C ARG A 20 17.33 -3.91 -1.90
N ARG A 21 16.33 -3.65 -1.06
CA ARG A 21 14.92 -3.66 -1.48
C ARG A 21 14.59 -2.51 -2.44
N ALA A 22 15.19 -1.35 -2.26
CA ALA A 22 15.05 -0.24 -3.20
C ALA A 22 15.59 -0.62 -4.59
N ARG A 23 16.74 -1.31 -4.64
CA ARG A 23 17.30 -1.83 -5.89
C ARG A 23 16.41 -2.87 -6.56
N GLU A 24 15.88 -3.83 -5.78
CA GLU A 24 14.93 -4.84 -6.27
C GLU A 24 13.65 -4.21 -6.83
N ALA A 25 13.21 -3.10 -6.25
CA ALA A 25 12.05 -2.32 -6.69
C ALA A 25 12.41 -1.21 -7.72
N GLU A 26 13.62 -1.23 -8.29
CA GLU A 26 14.12 -0.27 -9.28
C GLU A 26 13.92 1.21 -8.89
N THR A 27 14.08 1.52 -7.60
CA THR A 27 13.89 2.85 -7.04
C THR A 27 15.06 3.29 -6.16
N THR A 28 15.00 4.51 -5.65
CA THR A 28 16.01 5.04 -4.73
C THR A 28 15.68 4.69 -3.28
N PRO A 29 16.68 4.56 -2.38
CA PRO A 29 16.44 4.29 -0.96
C PRO A 29 15.49 5.29 -0.29
N SER A 30 15.60 6.59 -0.63
CA SER A 30 14.73 7.63 -0.07
C SER A 30 13.29 7.52 -0.56
N ALA A 31 13.08 7.23 -1.85
CA ALA A 31 11.75 7.01 -2.41
C ALA A 31 11.11 5.74 -1.80
N TYR A 32 11.88 4.67 -1.67
CA TYR A 32 11.44 3.44 -1.02
C TYR A 32 11.01 3.67 0.43
N VAL A 33 11.84 4.36 1.23
CA VAL A 33 11.50 4.70 2.63
C VAL A 33 10.26 5.58 2.69
N ASN A 34 10.12 6.56 1.80
CA ASN A 34 8.96 7.43 1.77
C ASN A 34 7.66 6.65 1.48
N GLU A 35 7.68 5.73 0.51
CA GLU A 35 6.53 4.86 0.22
C GLU A 35 6.24 3.90 1.37
N LEU A 36 7.28 3.33 1.99
CA LEU A 36 7.13 2.47 3.15
C LEU A 36 6.43 3.20 4.31
N VAL A 37 6.86 4.42 4.63
CA VAL A 37 6.25 5.27 5.66
C VAL A 37 4.82 5.66 5.27
N ALA A 38 4.57 6.01 4.01
CA ALA A 38 3.22 6.33 3.54
C ALA A 38 2.29 5.10 3.64
N ARG A 39 2.79 3.90 3.35
CA ARG A 39 2.04 2.65 3.53
C ARG A 39 1.78 2.37 5.00
N SER A 40 2.77 2.51 5.89
CA SER A 40 2.58 2.27 7.32
C SER A 40 1.56 3.23 7.94
N GLU A 41 1.58 4.51 7.55
CA GLU A 41 0.59 5.50 8.00
C GLU A 41 -0.83 5.15 7.56
N ARG A 42 -1.01 4.68 6.31
CA ARG A 42 -2.31 4.19 5.83
C ARG A 42 -2.81 3.02 6.65
N LEU A 43 -1.95 2.05 6.94
CA LEU A 43 -2.29 0.88 7.76
C LEU A 43 -2.67 1.30 9.18
N TYR A 44 -1.87 2.15 9.82
CA TYR A 44 -2.15 2.63 11.18
C TYR A 44 -3.51 3.31 11.27
N ARG A 45 -3.81 4.22 10.34
CA ARG A 45 -5.12 4.90 10.28
C ARG A 45 -6.27 3.94 10.04
N GLY A 46 -6.07 2.95 9.15
CA GLY A 46 -7.07 1.92 8.90
C GLY A 46 -7.38 1.09 10.15
N LEU A 47 -6.33 0.63 10.84
CA LEU A 47 -6.48 -0.13 12.09
C LEU A 47 -7.16 0.69 13.19
N GLN A 48 -6.81 1.97 13.31
CA GLN A 48 -7.47 2.87 14.26
C GLN A 48 -8.96 3.02 13.92
N ALA A 49 -9.31 3.24 12.65
CA ALA A 49 -10.70 3.36 12.23
C ALA A 49 -11.52 2.08 12.49
N VAL A 50 -10.92 0.90 12.29
CA VAL A 50 -11.55 -0.38 12.64
C VAL A 50 -11.77 -0.47 14.15
N SER A 51 -10.75 -0.15 14.95
CA SER A 51 -10.87 -0.16 16.41
C SER A 51 -11.95 0.80 16.93
N ASP A 52 -12.05 2.00 16.34
CA ASP A 52 -13.07 2.98 16.69
C ASP A 52 -14.47 2.42 16.38
N TRP A 53 -14.64 1.81 15.20
CA TRP A 53 -15.90 1.19 14.80
C TRP A 53 -16.30 0.02 15.72
N GLU A 54 -15.36 -0.87 16.05
CA GLU A 54 -15.60 -2.01 16.94
C GLU A 54 -15.96 -1.58 18.37
N SER A 55 -15.43 -0.44 18.82
CA SER A 55 -15.79 0.12 20.13
C SER A 55 -17.26 0.56 20.20
N GLU A 56 -17.83 0.96 19.07
CA GLU A 56 -19.22 1.42 18.95
C GLU A 56 -20.19 0.27 18.64
N HIS A 57 -19.77 -0.71 17.83
CA HIS A 57 -20.65 -1.73 17.25
C HIS A 57 -20.38 -3.16 17.72
N GLY A 58 -19.30 -3.37 18.47
CA GLY A 58 -18.79 -4.68 18.84
C GLY A 58 -17.76 -5.21 17.82
N ALA A 59 -16.97 -6.20 18.26
CA ALA A 59 -15.92 -6.80 17.44
C ALA A 59 -16.49 -7.47 16.18
N LEU A 60 -15.74 -7.38 15.07
CA LEU A 60 -16.08 -8.08 13.84
C LEU A 60 -16.01 -9.59 14.05
N THR A 61 -17.07 -10.30 13.65
CA THR A 61 -17.11 -11.77 13.73
C THR A 61 -16.34 -12.41 12.57
N ALA A 62 -15.95 -13.67 12.75
CA ALA A 62 -15.29 -14.43 11.69
C ALA A 62 -16.13 -14.45 10.39
N ASP A 63 -17.44 -14.67 10.48
CA ASP A 63 -18.33 -14.70 9.31
C ASP A 63 -18.38 -13.34 8.58
N GLN A 64 -18.31 -12.23 9.32
CA GLN A 64 -18.27 -10.89 8.75
C GLN A 64 -16.95 -10.61 8.03
N LEU A 65 -15.83 -11.06 8.60
CA LEU A 65 -14.51 -10.95 7.96
C LEU A 65 -14.44 -11.81 6.69
N ASP A 66 -14.94 -13.03 6.74
CA ASP A 66 -14.97 -13.96 5.59
C ASP A 66 -15.87 -13.44 4.45
N TRP A 67 -16.95 -12.75 4.80
CA TRP A 67 -17.76 -12.01 3.82
C TRP A 67 -17.00 -10.82 3.23
N ALA A 68 -16.32 -10.03 4.08
CA ALA A 68 -15.57 -8.87 3.64
C ALA A 68 -14.41 -9.23 2.70
N ASP A 69 -13.68 -10.32 2.99
CA ASP A 69 -12.59 -10.81 2.15
C ASP A 69 -13.08 -11.20 0.74
N ARG A 70 -14.24 -11.88 0.67
CA ARG A 70 -14.87 -12.21 -0.62
C ARG A 70 -15.31 -10.96 -1.37
N ALA A 71 -15.99 -10.03 -0.70
CA ALA A 71 -16.41 -8.78 -1.33
C ALA A 71 -15.22 -7.96 -1.87
N LEU A 72 -14.10 -7.94 -1.14
CA LEU A 72 -12.88 -7.25 -1.57
C LEU A 72 -12.24 -7.94 -2.79
N ALA A 73 -12.15 -9.27 -2.76
CA ALA A 73 -11.62 -10.03 -3.89
C ALA A 73 -12.49 -9.85 -5.15
N ASP A 74 -13.80 -9.76 -5.00
CA ASP A 74 -14.73 -9.53 -6.11
C ASP A 74 -14.52 -8.13 -6.72
N ALA A 75 -14.47 -7.09 -5.88
CA ALA A 75 -14.21 -5.72 -6.33
C ALA A 75 -12.85 -5.55 -7.02
N GLN A 76 -11.82 -6.28 -6.58
CA GLN A 76 -10.50 -6.28 -7.22
C GLN A 76 -10.52 -6.92 -8.61
N ARG A 77 -11.32 -7.97 -8.81
CA ARG A 77 -11.48 -8.58 -10.14
C ARG A 77 -12.21 -7.63 -11.08
N GLU A 78 -13.30 -7.00 -10.61
CA GLU A 78 -14.03 -6.00 -11.39
C GLU A 78 -13.13 -4.83 -11.81
N ALA A 79 -12.29 -4.33 -10.89
CA ALA A 79 -11.34 -3.26 -11.21
C ALA A 79 -10.25 -3.66 -12.23
N ALA A 80 -9.88 -4.94 -12.30
CA ALA A 80 -8.93 -5.44 -13.28
C ALA A 80 -9.57 -5.68 -14.66
N ASP A 81 -10.86 -6.04 -14.69
CA ASP A 81 -11.61 -6.24 -15.93
C ASP A 81 -11.97 -4.92 -16.63
N ASP A 82 -12.04 -3.81 -15.88
CA ASP A 82 -12.30 -2.45 -16.38
C ASP A 82 -11.03 -1.72 -16.91
N GLU A 83 -9.82 -2.29 -16.81
CA GLU A 83 -8.65 -1.75 -17.51
C GLU A 83 -8.74 -2.08 -19.01
N PRO A 84 -8.95 -1.09 -19.92
CA PRO A 84 -9.09 -1.38 -21.33
C PRO A 84 -7.77 -1.91 -21.91
N ALA A 85 -7.84 -3.08 -22.54
CA ALA A 85 -6.78 -3.66 -23.35
C ALA A 85 -6.55 -2.88 -24.65
N ASP A 86 -6.19 -1.59 -24.60
CA ASP A 86 -5.61 -0.91 -25.76
C ASP A 86 -4.83 0.37 -25.40
N SER A 87 -3.51 0.24 -25.32
CA SER A 87 -2.59 1.25 -25.86
C SER A 87 -1.47 0.54 -26.62
N GLY A 88 -1.86 -0.41 -27.47
CA GLY A 88 -0.99 -1.13 -28.40
C GLY A 88 -1.13 -0.62 -29.84
N GLY A 89 -1.51 0.65 -30.02
CA GLY A 89 -1.64 1.27 -31.33
C GLY A 89 -0.29 1.70 -31.91
N SER A 90 0.41 0.76 -32.54
CA SER A 90 1.50 1.03 -33.48
C SER A 90 0.96 1.68 -34.76
N SER A 91 1.44 2.87 -35.12
CA SER A 91 1.50 3.41 -36.50
C SER A 91 2.35 4.70 -36.50
N ASN A 92 3.57 4.64 -37.04
CA ASN A 92 3.96 4.96 -38.42
C ASN A 92 4.18 6.46 -38.69
N ALA A 93 5.44 6.88 -38.80
CA ALA A 93 6.10 7.36 -40.04
C ALA A 93 7.35 8.19 -39.70
#